data_AF-T1C597-F1
#
_entry.id   AF-T1C597-F1
#
_cell.length_a   1.000
_cell.length_b   1.000
_cell.length_c   1.000
_cell.angle_alpha   90.00
_cell.angle_beta   90.00
_cell.angle_gamma   90.00
#
_symmetry.space_group_name_H-M   'P 1'
#
loop_
_entity.id
_entity.type
_entity.pdbx_description
1 polymer ?
#
loop_
_entity_poly.entity_id
_entity_poly.type
_entity_poly.pdbx_seq_one_letter_code
_entity_poly.pdbx_strand_id
1 'polypeptide(L)'
;MSLGAIVRHQEGGVFAWNWLWLFPMLVVYFIAGVAETNRAPFDVAEGESEIVAGFHVEYSGIAFALFFLAEYANMILISALTAVLFFGGWLSPVAGYPLIGHTFLGDPSFFWLGLKVFVFLFLFLWFRATFPRYRYDQIMRLGWKALIPVTLVWIGVEMVMAAVH
;
A
#
# COMPACT_ATOMS: atom_id res chain seq x y z
N MET A 1 -16.55 -9.74 5.13
CA MET A 1 -15.88 -9.53 3.83
C MET A 1 -14.63 -10.40 3.80
N SER A 2 -14.61 -11.47 3.00
CA SER A 2 -13.41 -12.32 2.88
C SER A 2 -12.47 -11.75 1.81
N LEU A 3 -11.17 -11.75 2.08
CA LEU A 3 -10.15 -11.31 1.11
C LEU A 3 -10.23 -12.11 -0.20
N GLY A 4 -10.54 -13.41 -0.09
CA GLY A 4 -10.75 -14.26 -1.26
C GLY A 4 -11.93 -13.83 -2.14
N ALA A 5 -13.00 -13.27 -1.57
CA ALA A 5 -14.12 -12.75 -2.37
C ALA A 5 -13.74 -11.47 -3.12
N ILE A 6 -12.92 -10.60 -2.50
CA ILE A 6 -12.40 -9.38 -3.15
C ILE A 6 -11.53 -9.75 -4.35
N VAL A 7 -10.61 -10.72 -4.18
CA VAL A 7 -9.75 -11.15 -5.28
C VAL A 7 -10.57 -11.77 -6.42
N ARG A 8 -11.59 -12.58 -6.12
CA ARG A 8 -12.46 -13.16 -7.15
C ARG A 8 -13.25 -12.10 -7.93
N HIS A 9 -13.66 -11.01 -7.28
CA HIS A 9 -14.32 -9.89 -7.96
C HIS A 9 -13.38 -9.19 -8.97
N GLN A 10 -12.07 -9.34 -8.82
CA GLN A 10 -11.06 -8.74 -9.69
C GLN A 10 -10.63 -9.68 -10.82
N GLU A 11 -11.35 -10.78 -11.05
CA GLU A 11 -11.15 -11.67 -12.19
C GLU A 11 -11.57 -10.97 -13.49
N GLY A 12 -10.75 -11.05 -14.54
CA GLY A 12 -11.01 -10.38 -15.83
C GLY A 12 -9.83 -9.62 -16.44
N GLY A 13 -8.65 -9.66 -15.80
CA GLY A 13 -7.42 -9.03 -16.29
C GLY A 13 -7.17 -7.63 -15.73
N VAL A 14 -6.13 -6.94 -16.21
CA VAL A 14 -5.66 -5.66 -15.61
C VAL A 14 -6.75 -4.57 -15.54
N PHE A 15 -7.67 -4.54 -16.50
CA PHE A 15 -8.74 -3.54 -16.56
C PHE A 15 -9.90 -3.81 -15.60
N ALA A 16 -10.07 -5.06 -15.15
CA ALA A 16 -11.08 -5.44 -14.16
C ALA A 16 -10.61 -5.23 -12.71
N TRP A 17 -9.34 -4.87 -12.53
CA TRP A 17 -8.77 -4.66 -11.21
C TRP A 17 -9.22 -3.32 -10.62
N ASN A 18 -9.32 -3.30 -9.28
CA ASN A 18 -9.83 -2.16 -8.54
C ASN A 18 -8.92 -0.91 -8.66
N TRP A 19 -7.65 -1.03 -9.05
CA TRP A 19 -6.75 0.13 -9.17
C TRP A 19 -7.23 1.18 -10.18
N LEU A 20 -7.94 0.78 -11.24
CA LEU A 20 -8.40 1.71 -12.28
C LEU A 20 -9.59 2.52 -11.79
N TRP A 21 -10.56 1.83 -11.18
CA TRP A 21 -11.78 2.47 -10.70
C TRP A 21 -11.58 3.18 -9.37
N LEU A 22 -10.93 2.52 -8.41
CA LEU A 22 -10.64 3.07 -7.09
C LEU A 22 -9.29 3.80 -7.06
N PHE A 23 -8.87 4.43 -8.16
CA PHE A 23 -7.55 5.07 -8.26
C PHE A 23 -7.29 6.11 -7.15
N PRO A 24 -8.23 7.04 -6.84
CA PRO A 24 -8.00 7.99 -5.75
C PRO A 24 -7.87 7.32 -4.38
N MET A 25 -8.61 6.24 -4.15
CA MET A 25 -8.54 5.47 -2.91
C MET A 25 -7.24 4.67 -2.81
N LEU A 26 -6.71 4.16 -3.93
CA LEU A 26 -5.39 3.54 -3.97
C LEU A 26 -4.33 4.54 -3.53
N VAL A 27 -4.37 5.77 -4.06
CA VAL A 27 -3.40 6.82 -3.71
C VAL A 27 -3.50 7.16 -2.21
N VAL A 28 -4.71 7.35 -1.69
CA VAL A 28 -4.88 7.63 -0.26
C VAL A 28 -4.41 6.46 0.60
N TYR A 29 -4.79 5.22 0.24
CA TYR A 29 -4.38 4.02 0.97
C TYR A 29 -2.86 3.87 0.99
N PHE A 30 -2.21 4.09 -0.15
CA PHE A 30 -0.76 3.97 -0.26
C PHE A 30 -0.04 5.07 0.53
N ILE A 31 -0.47 6.33 0.43
CA ILE A 31 0.12 7.43 1.21
C ILE A 31 -0.08 7.21 2.71
N ALA A 32 -1.28 6.79 3.13
CA ALA A 32 -1.57 6.46 4.53
C ALA A 32 -0.73 5.27 5.01
N GLY A 33 -0.56 4.24 4.17
CA GLY A 33 0.30 3.11 4.45
C GLY A 33 1.78 3.53 4.61
N VAL A 34 2.28 4.41 3.75
CA VAL A 34 3.64 4.97 3.92
C VAL A 34 3.76 5.76 5.23
N ALA A 35 2.74 6.53 5.60
CA ALA A 35 2.73 7.26 6.87
C ALA A 35 2.73 6.33 8.10
N GLU A 36 1.96 5.23 8.06
CA GLU A 36 1.87 4.26 9.15
C GLU A 36 3.19 3.51 9.39
N THR A 37 3.99 3.30 8.35
CA THR A 37 5.32 2.67 8.51
C THR A 37 6.31 3.55 9.26
N ASN A 38 5.98 4.82 9.55
CA ASN A 38 6.82 5.78 10.27
C ASN A 38 8.25 5.88 9.73
N ARG A 39 8.44 5.62 8.43
CA ARG A 39 9.73 5.69 7.74
C ARG A 39 9.78 6.87 6.80
N ALA A 40 11.00 7.31 6.47
CA ALA A 40 11.21 8.43 5.55
C ALA A 40 10.41 8.18 4.26
N PRO A 41 9.52 9.10 3.85
CA PRO A 41 9.51 10.54 4.16
C PRO A 41 8.65 11.00 5.36
N PHE A 42 7.87 10.12 6.00
CA PHE A 42 6.99 10.42 7.15
C PHE A 42 7.59 9.93 8.47
N ASP A 43 8.85 10.28 8.67
CA ASP A 43 9.67 9.79 9.78
C ASP A 43 9.62 10.74 10.98
N VAL A 44 8.47 10.79 11.66
CA VAL A 44 8.27 11.68 12.81
C VAL A 44 8.84 11.07 14.09
N ALA A 45 8.64 9.76 14.29
CA ALA A 45 9.09 9.07 15.50
C ALA A 45 10.63 9.06 15.62
N GLU A 46 11.35 8.90 14.51
CA GLU A 46 12.82 8.99 14.48
C GLU A 46 13.29 10.47 14.35
N GLY A 47 12.45 11.35 13.77
CA GLY A 47 12.77 12.77 13.54
C GLY A 47 12.69 13.66 14.78
N GLU A 48 11.69 13.47 15.65
CA GLU A 48 11.63 14.21 16.94
C GLU A 48 12.66 13.69 17.96
N SER A 49 13.34 12.60 17.61
CA SER A 49 14.47 12.04 18.34
C SER A 49 15.80 12.76 18.07
N GLU A 50 15.82 13.84 17.30
CA GLU A 50 17.01 14.67 17.08
C GLU A 50 17.48 15.44 18.33
N ILE A 51 16.75 15.35 19.46
CA ILE A 51 17.17 15.83 20.78
C ILE A 51 17.66 14.70 21.71
N VAL A 52 17.19 13.45 21.55
CA VAL A 52 17.74 12.19 22.15
C VAL A 52 17.20 11.05 21.28
N ALA A 53 18.04 10.13 20.80
CA ALA A 53 17.70 9.08 19.83
C ALA A 53 16.66 8.03 20.33
N GLY A 54 15.42 8.47 20.57
CA GLY A 54 14.19 7.71 20.81
C GLY A 54 14.35 6.35 21.50
N PHE A 55 13.63 5.35 20.98
CA PHE A 55 13.75 3.97 21.44
C PHE A 55 15.08 3.30 21.03
N HIS A 56 15.84 3.93 20.11
CA HIS A 56 17.13 3.41 19.65
C HIS A 56 18.22 3.52 20.73
N VAL A 57 18.05 4.41 21.71
CA VAL A 57 18.98 4.58 22.86
C VAL A 57 18.54 3.76 24.07
N GLU A 58 17.23 3.53 24.23
CA GLU A 58 16.67 2.86 25.41
C GLU A 58 16.74 1.33 25.34
N TYR A 59 16.71 0.75 24.13
CA TYR A 59 16.71 -0.70 23.92
C TYR A 59 18.01 -1.19 23.28
N SER A 60 18.59 -2.26 23.84
CA SER A 60 19.79 -2.91 23.29
C SER A 60 19.54 -4.39 22.95
N GLY A 61 20.34 -4.94 22.03
CA GLY A 61 20.34 -6.36 21.67
C GLY A 61 19.07 -6.82 20.92
N ILE A 62 18.34 -7.77 21.50
CA ILE A 62 17.20 -8.46 20.86
C ILE A 62 15.97 -7.54 20.78
N ALA A 63 15.71 -6.71 21.81
CA ALA A 63 14.56 -5.80 21.81
C ALA A 63 14.65 -4.80 20.65
N PHE A 64 15.84 -4.25 20.40
CA PHE A 64 16.13 -3.42 19.23
C PHE A 64 15.83 -4.16 17.92
N ALA A 65 16.32 -5.40 17.77
CA ALA A 65 16.09 -6.19 16.56
C ALA A 65 14.60 -6.47 16.30
N LEU A 66 13.79 -6.66 17.36
CA LEU A 66 12.35 -6.88 17.23
C LEU A 66 11.61 -5.63 16.75
N PHE A 67 11.99 -4.43 17.18
CA PHE A 67 11.40 -3.19 16.68
C PHE A 67 11.68 -3.00 15.18
N PHE A 68 12.93 -3.20 14.74
CA PHE A 68 13.26 -3.15 13.31
C PHE A 68 12.51 -4.22 12.52
N LEU A 69 12.45 -5.45 13.02
CA LEU A 69 11.72 -6.53 12.37
C LEU A 69 10.24 -6.19 12.23
N ALA A 70 9.62 -5.63 13.27
CA ALA A 70 8.21 -5.24 13.25
C ALA A 70 7.93 -4.15 12.21
N GLU A 71 8.78 -3.14 12.11
CA GLU A 71 8.65 -2.09 11.09
C GLU A 71 8.77 -2.64 9.66
N TYR A 72 9.77 -3.48 9.39
CA TYR A 72 9.91 -4.13 8.08
C TYR A 72 8.78 -5.11 7.79
N ALA A 73 8.28 -5.81 8.79
CA ALA A 73 7.10 -6.67 8.66
C ALA A 73 5.86 -5.83 8.30
N ASN A 74 5.70 -4.65 8.89
CA ASN A 74 4.60 -3.73 8.56
C ASN A 74 4.68 -3.23 7.11
N MET A 75 5.89 -2.90 6.63
CA MET A 75 6.09 -2.53 5.21
C MET A 75 5.67 -3.65 4.25
N ILE A 76 6.05 -4.89 4.56
CA ILE A 76 5.67 -6.07 3.76
C ILE A 76 4.15 -6.29 3.83
N LEU A 77 3.55 -6.13 5.00
CA LEU A 77 2.11 -6.28 5.21
C LEU A 77 1.32 -5.28 4.37
N ILE A 78 1.65 -3.99 4.43
CA ILE A 78 0.96 -2.94 3.68
C ILE A 78 1.15 -3.14 2.17
N SER A 79 2.33 -3.56 1.73
CA SER A 79 2.60 -3.91 0.33
C SER A 79 1.75 -5.10 -0.14
N ALA A 80 1.63 -6.14 0.69
CA ALA A 80 0.77 -7.31 0.42
C ALA A 80 -0.71 -6.95 0.37
N LEU A 81 -1.19 -6.14 1.32
CA LEU A 81 -2.58 -5.68 1.33
C LEU A 81 -2.88 -4.78 0.13
N THR A 82 -1.96 -3.89 -0.27
CA THR A 82 -2.12 -3.07 -1.48
C THR A 82 -2.24 -3.95 -2.72
N ALA A 83 -1.39 -4.97 -2.85
CA ALA A 83 -1.43 -5.92 -3.96
C ALA A 83 -2.74 -6.71 -4.01
N VAL A 84 -3.26 -7.15 -2.86
CA VAL A 84 -4.51 -7.94 -2.75
C VAL A 84 -5.75 -7.07 -2.98
N LEU A 85 -5.80 -5.87 -2.40
CA LEU A 85 -7.01 -5.04 -2.43
C LEU A 85 -7.20 -4.30 -3.77
N PHE A 86 -6.11 -3.88 -4.41
CA PHE A 86 -6.19 -3.04 -5.62
C PHE A 86 -5.71 -3.72 -6.90
N PHE A 87 -4.72 -4.62 -6.80
CA PHE A 87 -4.03 -5.21 -7.95
C PHE A 87 -4.32 -6.70 -8.17
N GLY A 88 -5.45 -7.22 -7.67
CA GLY A 88 -5.86 -8.59 -7.97
C GLY A 88 -5.07 -9.69 -7.25
N GLY A 89 -4.22 -9.37 -6.27
CA GLY A 89 -3.48 -10.35 -5.47
C GLY A 89 -2.70 -11.36 -6.32
N TRP A 90 -3.08 -12.63 -6.25
CA TRP A 90 -2.48 -13.75 -6.99
C TRP A 90 -2.95 -13.91 -8.43
N LEU A 91 -3.90 -13.08 -8.90
CA LEU A 91 -4.36 -13.11 -10.29
C LEU A 91 -3.28 -12.61 -11.25
N SER A 92 -3.16 -13.29 -12.39
CA SER A 92 -2.27 -12.85 -13.46
C SER A 92 -2.81 -11.59 -14.14
N PRO A 93 -1.95 -10.59 -14.43
CA PRO A 93 -2.33 -9.45 -15.26
C PRO A 93 -2.73 -9.86 -16.69
N VAL A 94 -2.25 -11.00 -17.17
CA VAL A 94 -2.33 -11.39 -18.59
C VAL A 94 -3.44 -12.42 -18.87
N ALA A 95 -4.22 -12.82 -17.85
CA ALA A 95 -5.26 -13.84 -17.96
C ALA A 95 -6.36 -13.54 -19.01
N GLY A 96 -6.47 -12.31 -19.51
CA GLY A 96 -7.43 -11.89 -20.54
C GLY A 96 -6.87 -11.67 -21.94
N TYR A 97 -5.56 -11.83 -22.18
CA TYR A 97 -4.99 -11.56 -23.52
C TYR A 97 -4.93 -12.85 -24.36
N PRO A 98 -5.58 -12.90 -25.56
CA PRO A 98 -5.73 -14.13 -26.34
C PRO A 98 -4.41 -14.82 -26.74
N LEU A 99 -3.30 -14.08 -26.83
CA LEU A 99 -2.00 -14.65 -27.23
C LEU A 99 -1.16 -15.22 -26.08
N ILE A 100 -1.44 -14.85 -24.81
CA ILE A 100 -0.56 -15.17 -23.67
C ILE A 100 -1.34 -15.83 -22.51
N GLY A 101 -2.68 -15.72 -22.49
CA GLY A 101 -3.54 -16.24 -21.43
C GLY A 101 -3.54 -17.76 -21.27
N HIS A 102 -3.15 -18.53 -22.29
CA HIS A 102 -3.05 -20.00 -22.24
C HIS A 102 -1.66 -20.53 -21.81
N THR A 103 -0.72 -19.64 -21.48
CA THR A 103 0.62 -20.01 -21.00
C THR A 103 0.62 -20.06 -19.47
N PHE A 104 1.63 -20.69 -18.85
CA PHE A 104 1.91 -20.65 -17.40
C PHE A 104 1.90 -19.22 -16.79
N LEU A 105 2.08 -18.19 -17.62
CA LEU A 105 2.00 -16.77 -17.24
C LEU A 105 0.56 -16.29 -17.01
N GLY A 106 -0.45 -16.94 -17.58
CA GLY A 106 -1.87 -16.63 -17.40
C GLY A 106 -2.48 -17.25 -16.14
N ASP A 107 -1.88 -18.32 -15.62
CA ASP A 107 -2.38 -19.00 -14.43
C ASP A 107 -2.18 -18.16 -13.16
N PRO A 108 -3.20 -18.05 -12.28
CA PRO A 108 -3.05 -17.45 -10.98
C PRO A 108 -1.99 -18.18 -10.16
N SER A 109 -0.99 -17.46 -9.67
CA SER A 109 0.13 -18.06 -8.95
C SER A 109 0.62 -17.16 -7.81
N PHE A 110 1.21 -17.79 -6.79
CA PHE A 110 1.84 -17.06 -5.70
C PHE A 110 3.01 -16.19 -6.17
N PHE A 111 3.62 -16.55 -7.31
CA PHE A 111 4.66 -15.77 -7.95
C PHE A 111 4.18 -14.35 -8.31
N TRP A 112 2.96 -14.21 -8.83
CA TRP A 112 2.40 -12.89 -9.15
C TRP A 112 2.17 -12.02 -7.92
N LEU A 113 1.74 -12.64 -6.81
CA LEU A 113 1.60 -11.93 -5.54
C LEU A 113 2.98 -11.45 -5.06
N GLY A 114 3.98 -12.33 -5.04
CA GLY A 114 5.35 -11.99 -4.63
C GLY A 114 5.96 -10.88 -5.49
N LEU A 115 5.76 -10.93 -6.80
CA LEU A 115 6.23 -9.89 -7.73
C LEU A 115 5.57 -8.54 -7.46
N LYS A 116 4.25 -8.50 -7.26
CA LYS A 116 3.53 -7.25 -6.94
C LYS A 116 3.99 -6.67 -5.61
N VAL A 117 4.14 -7.51 -4.59
CA VAL A 117 4.69 -7.10 -3.28
C VAL A 117 6.09 -6.52 -3.44
N PHE A 118 6.95 -7.16 -4.23
CA PHE A 118 8.30 -6.66 -4.51
C PHE A 118 8.27 -5.29 -5.20
N VAL A 119 7.36 -5.06 -6.15
CA VAL A 119 7.19 -3.75 -6.79
C VAL A 119 6.77 -2.68 -5.78
N PHE A 120 5.84 -2.97 -4.88
CA PHE A 120 5.45 -2.00 -3.84
C PHE A 120 6.57 -1.75 -2.85
N LEU A 121 7.30 -2.77 -2.41
CA LEU A 121 8.50 -2.59 -1.58
C LEU A 121 9.54 -1.72 -2.30
N PHE A 122 9.77 -1.95 -3.59
CA PHE A 122 10.65 -1.09 -4.38
C PHE A 122 10.16 0.36 -4.40
N LEU A 123 8.85 0.61 -4.51
CA LEU A 123 8.27 1.96 -4.40
C LEU A 123 8.52 2.59 -3.03
N PHE A 124 8.41 1.82 -1.93
CA PHE A 124 8.76 2.29 -0.58
C PHE A 124 10.23 2.73 -0.52
N LEU A 125 11.16 1.92 -1.06
CA LEU A 125 12.58 2.26 -1.10
C LEU A 125 12.84 3.49 -2.00
N TRP A 126 12.13 3.60 -3.12
CA TRP A 126 12.28 4.73 -4.04
C TRP A 126 11.74 6.03 -3.43
N PHE A 127 10.60 5.99 -2.75
CA PHE A 127 10.05 7.16 -2.06
C PHE A 127 10.97 7.68 -0.97
N ARG A 128 11.58 6.76 -0.21
CA ARG A 128 12.63 7.10 0.76
C ARG A 128 13.81 7.83 0.12
N ALA A 129 14.20 7.45 -1.10
CA ALA A 129 15.33 8.07 -1.79
C ALA A 129 14.97 9.41 -2.47
N THR A 130 13.70 9.63 -2.81
CA THR A 130 13.27 10.77 -3.64
C THR A 130 12.75 11.94 -2.80
N PHE A 131 12.01 11.67 -1.73
CA PHE A 131 11.30 12.71 -0.99
C PHE A 131 12.10 13.20 0.23
N PRO A 132 12.20 14.53 0.41
CA PRO A 132 12.67 15.12 1.66
C PRO A 132 11.76 14.72 2.84
N ARG A 133 12.30 14.81 4.05
CA ARG A 133 11.54 14.57 5.27
C ARG A 133 10.44 15.63 5.44
N TYR A 134 9.23 15.19 5.77
CA TYR A 134 8.12 16.09 6.12
C TYR A 134 8.07 16.35 7.62
N ARG A 135 7.75 17.59 8.00
CA ARG A 135 7.51 17.96 9.40
C ARG A 135 6.13 17.50 9.87
N TYR A 136 5.98 17.20 11.16
CA TYR A 136 4.71 16.80 11.79
C TYR A 136 3.50 17.66 11.36
N ASP A 137 3.64 18.99 11.41
CA ASP A 137 2.56 19.93 11.03
C ASP A 137 2.09 19.76 9.58
N GLN A 138 3.00 19.42 8.68
CA GLN A 138 2.71 19.22 7.27
C GLN A 138 2.00 17.89 7.02
N ILE A 139 2.39 16.84 7.76
CA ILE A 139 1.77 15.51 7.71
C ILE A 139 0.35 15.58 8.26
N MET A 140 0.16 16.24 9.41
CA MET A 140 -1.16 16.42 10.01
C MET A 140 -2.07 17.22 9.07
N ARG A 141 -1.53 18.25 8.41
CA ARG A 141 -2.27 19.00 7.39
C ARG A 141 -2.63 18.14 6.18
N LEU A 142 -1.73 17.28 5.70
CA LEU A 142 -1.99 16.37 4.60
C LEU A 142 -3.10 15.38 4.96
N GLY A 143 -3.03 14.75 6.13
CA GLY A 143 -4.06 13.82 6.62
C GLY A 143 -5.42 14.48 6.74
N TRP A 144 -5.51 15.57 7.50
CA TRP A 144 -6.79 16.20 7.82
C TRP A 144 -7.38 17.04 6.70
N LYS A 145 -6.56 17.75 5.90
CA LYS A 145 -7.06 18.65 4.85
C LYS A 145 -7.12 18.02 3.47
N ALA A 146 -6.38 16.95 3.21
CA ALA A 146 -6.36 16.31 1.90
C ALA A 146 -6.90 14.87 1.95
N LEU A 147 -6.31 13.99 2.76
CA LEU A 147 -6.65 12.55 2.73
C LEU A 147 -8.09 12.29 3.18
N ILE A 148 -8.53 12.86 4.31
CA ILE A 148 -9.89 12.64 4.82
C ILE A 148 -10.97 13.22 3.89
N PRO A 149 -10.88 14.46 3.38
CA PRO A 149 -11.88 14.96 2.44
C PRO A 149 -11.95 14.15 1.14
N VAL A 150 -10.79 13.72 0.61
CA VAL A 150 -10.74 12.91 -0.61
C VAL A 150 -11.44 11.56 -0.41
N THR A 151 -11.20 10.88 0.72
CA THR A 151 -11.86 9.58 0.98
C THR A 151 -13.37 9.74 1.15
N LEU A 152 -13.83 10.78 1.85
CA LEU A 152 -15.26 11.03 2.03
C LEU A 152 -15.96 11.32 0.71
N VAL A 153 -15.38 12.18 -0.14
CA VAL A 153 -15.93 12.47 -1.47
C VAL A 153 -15.97 11.19 -2.31
N TRP A 154 -14.89 10.41 -2.33
CA TRP A 154 -14.84 9.20 -3.15
C TRP A 154 -15.83 8.13 -2.69
N ILE A 155 -16.01 7.94 -1.38
CA ILE A 155 -17.05 7.05 -0.85
C ILE A 155 -18.44 7.51 -1.32
N GLY A 156 -18.71 8.81 -1.32
CA GLY A 156 -19.96 9.35 -1.85
C GLY A 156 -20.16 9.04 -3.34
N VAL A 157 -19.10 9.19 -4.14
CA VAL A 157 -19.13 8.87 -5.58
C VAL A 157 -19.38 7.38 -5.80
N GLU A 158 -18.68 6.48 -5.07
CA GLU A 158 -18.91 5.04 -5.13
C GLU A 158 -20.33 4.65 -4.74
N MET A 159 -20.90 5.28 -3.70
CA MET A 159 -22.30 5.03 -3.32
C MET A 159 -23.28 5.39 -4.42
N VAL A 160 -23.06 6.52 -5.13
CA VAL A 160 -23.91 6.91 -6.25
C VAL A 160 -23.77 5.94 -7.41
N MET A 161 -22.55 5.52 -7.75
CA MET A 161 -22.30 4.60 -8.86
C MET A 161 -22.87 3.21 -8.58
N ALA A 162 -22.77 2.74 -7.34
CA ALA A 162 -23.41 1.51 -6.89
C ALA A 162 -24.94 1.59 -6.82
N ALA A 163 -25.52 2.79 -6.71
CA ALA A 163 -26.97 2.98 -6.76
C ALA A 163 -27.53 3.10 -8.20
N VAL A 164 -26.66 3.40 -9.17
CA VAL A 164 -27.02 3.57 -10.59
C VAL A 164 -26.87 2.26 -11.38
N HIS A 165 -26.18 1.26 -10.83
CA HIS A 165 -26.10 -0.12 -11.35
C HIS A 165 -26.99 -1.06 -10.54
#